data_AF-A0A924MS95-F1
#
_entry.id   AF-A0A924MS95-F1
#
_cell.length_a   1.000
_cell.length_b   1.000
_cell.length_c   1.000
_cell.angle_alpha   90.00
_cell.angle_beta   90.00
_cell.angle_gamma   90.00
#
_symmetry.space_group_name_H-M   'P 1'
#
loop_
_entity.id
_entity.type
_entity.pdbx_description
1 polymer ?
#
loop_
_entity_poly.entity_id
_entity_poly.type
_entity_poly.pdbx_seq_one_letter_code
_entity_poly.pdbx_strand_id
1 'polypeptide(L)'
;MPVWLLSLDRFFPIRYLAWITCAVVMLLGAFTEVLGHGGWPWAVLGLVGVTTGARDVRQRRLSILRNYPVTGHLRFLFEFIRPEMRQYFIEGDNEAAPFSRQQRSLVYQRAKGDSDKRPLGTQLDVHAEGYEWINHSLQPTRLASHDFRVTIGPNCAQPYEASIFNISAMSFGALSGAAIRALNGGALRGNFAHDTGEGSISVHHR
;
A
#
# COMPACT_ATOMS: atom_id res chain seq x y z
N MET A 1 -9.15 12.13 -23.53
CA MET A 1 -8.95 11.15 -24.61
C MET A 1 -9.44 11.77 -25.91
N PRO A 2 -8.75 11.55 -27.03
CA PRO A 2 -9.21 12.01 -28.34
C PRO A 2 -10.62 11.49 -28.64
N VAL A 3 -11.47 12.32 -29.26
CA VAL A 3 -12.89 12.01 -29.52
C VAL A 3 -13.04 10.75 -30.38
N TRP A 4 -12.11 10.50 -31.30
CA TRP A 4 -12.11 9.33 -32.17
C TRP A 4 -11.88 8.00 -31.41
N LEU A 5 -11.06 8.00 -30.35
CA LEU A 5 -10.85 6.83 -29.49
C LEU A 5 -12.11 6.50 -28.69
N LEU A 6 -12.82 7.51 -28.20
CA LEU A 6 -14.08 7.31 -27.48
C LEU A 6 -15.19 6.76 -28.38
N SER A 7 -15.20 7.14 -29.66
CA SER A 7 -16.12 6.58 -30.65
C SER A 7 -15.80 5.12 -30.96
N LEU A 8 -14.52 4.77 -31.08
CA LEU A 8 -14.06 3.39 -31.32
C LEU A 8 -14.40 2.46 -30.15
N ASP A 9 -14.21 2.91 -28.90
CA ASP A 9 -14.49 2.12 -27.70
C ASP A 9 -15.98 1.73 -27.55
N ARG A 10 -16.90 2.50 -28.15
CA ARG A 10 -18.34 2.16 -28.15
C ARG A 10 -18.66 0.95 -29.02
N PHE A 11 -17.93 0.76 -30.13
CA PHE A 11 -18.16 -0.35 -31.05
C PHE A 11 -17.27 -1.55 -30.72
N PHE A 12 -16.04 -1.29 -30.29
CA PHE A 12 -15.09 -2.33 -29.94
C PHE A 12 -14.26 -1.91 -28.72
N PRO A 13 -14.26 -2.67 -27.61
CA PRO A 13 -13.50 -2.30 -26.42
C PRO A 13 -12.00 -2.26 -26.74
N ILE A 14 -11.40 -1.07 -26.72
CA ILE A 14 -9.99 -0.85 -27.13
C ILE A 14 -9.03 -1.69 -26.27
N ARG A 15 -9.46 -2.03 -25.06
CA ARG A 15 -8.73 -2.89 -24.12
C ARG A 15 -8.34 -4.28 -24.66
N TYR A 16 -9.06 -4.80 -25.66
CA TYR A 16 -8.78 -6.11 -26.28
C TYR A 16 -8.02 -6.01 -27.59
N LEU A 17 -7.70 -4.79 -28.06
CA LEU A 17 -7.09 -4.56 -29.37
C LEU A 17 -5.80 -5.36 -29.54
N ALA A 18 -4.90 -5.33 -28.55
CA ALA A 18 -3.65 -6.08 -28.62
C ALA A 18 -3.85 -7.60 -28.67
N TRP A 19 -4.84 -8.12 -27.95
CA TRP A 19 -5.14 -9.56 -27.99
C TRP A 19 -5.69 -9.98 -29.36
N ILE A 20 -6.52 -9.14 -29.99
CA ILE A 20 -6.98 -9.35 -31.36
C ILE A 20 -5.83 -9.22 -32.35
N THR A 21 -4.93 -8.25 -32.19
CA THR A 21 -3.75 -8.12 -33.05
C THR A 21 -2.91 -9.40 -32.99
N CYS A 22 -2.73 -10.02 -31.82
CA CYS A 22 -2.06 -11.33 -31.73
C CYS A 22 -2.80 -12.42 -32.52
N ALA A 23 -4.14 -12.45 -32.49
CA ALA A 23 -4.93 -13.41 -33.27
C ALA A 23 -4.81 -13.16 -34.78
N VAL A 24 -4.82 -11.90 -35.22
CA VAL A 24 -4.63 -11.53 -36.62
C VAL A 24 -3.22 -11.90 -37.09
N VAL A 25 -2.19 -11.61 -36.30
CA VAL A 25 -0.80 -12.01 -36.59
C VAL A 25 -0.66 -13.53 -36.67
N MET A 26 -1.34 -14.27 -35.80
CA MET A 26 -1.38 -15.74 -35.85
C MET A 26 -1.98 -16.24 -37.16
N LEU A 27 -3.14 -15.71 -37.56
CA LEU A 27 -3.85 -16.12 -38.77
C LEU A 27 -3.08 -15.75 -40.04
N LEU A 28 -2.51 -14.54 -40.09
CA LEU A 28 -1.70 -14.09 -41.23
C LEU A 28 -0.40 -14.90 -41.33
N GLY A 29 0.27 -15.19 -40.20
CA GLY A 29 1.46 -16.04 -40.18
C GLY A 29 1.17 -17.48 -40.62
N ALA A 30 0.04 -18.05 -40.20
CA ALA A 30 -0.38 -19.37 -40.68
C ALA A 30 -0.71 -19.35 -42.18
N PHE A 31 -1.36 -18.29 -42.67
CA PHE A 31 -1.69 -18.13 -44.08
C PHE A 31 -0.45 -17.99 -44.97
N THR A 32 0.54 -17.20 -44.57
CA THR A 32 1.79 -17.05 -45.32
C THR A 32 2.66 -18.31 -45.29
N GLU A 33 2.58 -19.11 -44.23
CA GLU A 33 3.20 -20.44 -44.18
C GLU A 33 2.57 -21.40 -45.19
N VAL A 34 1.23 -21.42 -45.28
CA VAL A 34 0.50 -22.23 -46.29
C VAL A 34 0.87 -21.83 -47.72
N LEU A 35 1.19 -20.55 -47.94
CA LEU A 35 1.67 -20.04 -49.23
C LEU A 35 3.18 -20.31 -49.48
N GLY A 36 3.89 -20.93 -48.54
CA GLY A 36 5.30 -21.29 -48.68
C GLY A 36 6.29 -20.14 -48.43
N HIS A 37 5.84 -19.04 -47.81
CA HIS A 37 6.67 -17.85 -47.56
C HIS A 37 7.34 -17.82 -46.17
N GLY A 38 7.32 -18.92 -45.41
CA GLY A 38 8.00 -19.01 -44.11
C GLY A 38 7.35 -18.16 -43.00
N GLY A 39 6.03 -18.15 -42.94
CA GLY A 39 5.21 -17.41 -41.95
C GLY A 39 5.19 -18.01 -40.55
N TRP A 40 5.71 -19.23 -40.36
CA TRP A 40 5.65 -19.96 -39.09
C TRP A 40 6.11 -19.18 -37.85
N PRO A 41 7.16 -18.31 -37.86
CA PRO A 41 7.58 -17.60 -36.65
C PRO A 41 6.51 -16.61 -36.17
N TRP A 42 5.83 -15.94 -37.11
CA TRP A 42 4.74 -15.01 -36.83
C TRP A 42 3.50 -15.76 -36.33
N ALA A 43 3.23 -16.94 -36.90
CA ALA A 43 2.15 -17.81 -36.43
C ALA A 43 2.36 -18.24 -34.97
N VAL A 44 3.59 -18.66 -34.62
CA VAL A 44 3.98 -19.04 -33.26
C VAL A 44 3.90 -17.85 -32.30
N LEU A 45 4.41 -16.68 -32.69
CA LEU A 45 4.35 -15.47 -31.88
C LEU A 45 2.90 -15.03 -31.60
N GLY A 46 2.05 -15.05 -32.62
CA GLY A 46 0.63 -14.79 -32.48
C GLY A 46 -0.06 -15.80 -31.55
N LEU A 47 0.25 -17.09 -31.68
CA LEU A 47 -0.28 -18.16 -30.82
C LEU A 47 0.09 -17.96 -29.35
N VAL A 48 1.34 -17.61 -29.06
CA VAL A 48 1.78 -17.29 -27.69
C VAL A 48 1.01 -16.09 -27.14
N GLY A 49 0.81 -15.04 -27.94
CA GLY A 49 0.02 -13.88 -27.54
C GLY A 49 -1.45 -14.22 -27.26
N VAL A 50 -2.08 -15.03 -28.12
CA VAL A 50 -3.48 -15.45 -27.95
C VAL A 50 -3.67 -16.31 -26.70
N THR A 51 -2.79 -17.29 -26.49
CA THR A 51 -2.84 -18.18 -25.32
C THR A 51 -2.58 -17.42 -24.01
N THR A 52 -1.64 -16.46 -24.03
CA THR A 52 -1.37 -15.58 -22.88
C THR A 52 -2.58 -14.70 -22.57
N GLY A 53 -3.20 -14.07 -23.57
CA GLY A 53 -4.43 -13.29 -23.38
C GLY A 53 -5.60 -14.13 -22.86
N ALA A 54 -5.74 -15.38 -23.32
CA ALA A 54 -6.75 -16.30 -22.81
C ALA A 54 -6.51 -16.65 -21.33
N ARG A 55 -5.25 -16.81 -20.91
CA ARG A 55 -4.86 -17.00 -19.51
C ARG A 55 -5.17 -15.76 -18.67
N ASP A 56 -4.90 -14.57 -19.20
CA ASP A 56 -5.13 -13.28 -18.54
C ASP A 56 -6.60 -13.03 -18.22
N VAL A 57 -7.50 -13.32 -19.16
CA VAL A 57 -8.95 -13.12 -18.98
C VAL A 57 -9.54 -14.13 -17.98
N ARG A 58 -8.99 -15.35 -17.92
CA ARG A 58 -9.47 -16.42 -17.05
C ARG A 58 -9.02 -16.29 -15.61
N GLN A 59 -7.84 -15.72 -15.37
CA GLN A 59 -7.33 -15.60 -14.01
C GLN A 59 -8.16 -14.63 -13.14
N ARG A 60 -8.20 -14.88 -11.84
CA ARG A 60 -8.99 -14.06 -10.89
C ARG A 60 -8.14 -13.22 -9.94
N ARG A 61 -6.80 -13.32 -10.01
CA ARG A 61 -5.89 -12.71 -9.04
C ARG A 61 -5.54 -11.26 -9.37
N LEU A 62 -5.29 -10.95 -10.64
CA LEU A 62 -4.85 -9.62 -11.08
C LEU A 62 -5.91 -8.97 -11.97
N SER A 63 -6.61 -7.97 -11.43
CA SER A 63 -7.67 -7.23 -12.13
C SER A 63 -7.18 -6.50 -13.38
N ILE A 64 -5.93 -6.04 -13.38
CA ILE A 64 -5.32 -5.31 -14.49
C ILE A 64 -5.16 -6.22 -15.73
N LEU A 65 -4.61 -7.42 -15.55
CA LEU A 65 -4.43 -8.37 -16.66
C LEU A 65 -5.77 -8.84 -17.24
N ARG A 66 -6.77 -9.01 -16.38
CA ARG A 66 -8.12 -9.38 -16.81
C ARG A 66 -8.80 -8.31 -17.66
N ASN A 67 -8.56 -7.04 -17.34
CA ASN A 67 -9.13 -5.91 -18.09
C ASN A 67 -8.32 -5.54 -19.33
N TYR A 68 -7.01 -5.80 -19.36
CA TYR A 68 -6.09 -5.48 -20.45
C TYR A 68 -5.21 -6.70 -20.79
N PRO A 69 -5.75 -7.71 -21.49
CA PRO A 69 -5.00 -8.93 -21.81
C PRO A 69 -3.79 -8.61 -22.69
N VAL A 70 -2.68 -9.32 -22.49
CA VAL A 70 -1.38 -9.11 -23.17
C VAL A 70 -0.72 -7.77 -22.82
N THR A 71 -1.38 -6.64 -23.05
CA THR A 71 -0.84 -5.28 -22.79
C THR A 71 -0.59 -4.98 -21.33
N GLY A 72 -1.39 -5.54 -20.42
CA GLY A 72 -1.20 -5.36 -18.98
C GLY A 72 0.16 -5.88 -18.49
N HIS A 73 0.80 -6.81 -19.20
CA HIS A 73 2.15 -7.29 -18.87
C HIS A 73 3.22 -6.21 -19.03
N LEU A 74 3.05 -5.27 -19.96
CA LEU A 74 3.98 -4.15 -20.14
C LEU A 74 4.02 -3.26 -18.89
N ARG A 75 2.88 -3.08 -18.22
CA ARG A 75 2.84 -2.36 -16.94
C ARG A 75 3.75 -3.02 -15.91
N PHE A 76 3.67 -4.33 -15.75
CA PHE A 76 4.47 -5.06 -14.77
C PHE A 76 5.95 -5.12 -15.17
N LEU A 77 6.25 -5.22 -16.46
CA LEU A 77 7.61 -5.12 -16.99
C LEU A 77 8.22 -3.74 -16.68
N PHE A 78 7.49 -2.66 -16.95
CA PHE A 78 7.94 -1.32 -16.59
C PHE A 78 7.98 -1.11 -15.08
N GLU A 79 7.06 -1.69 -14.32
CA GLU A 79 7.13 -1.66 -12.86
C GLU A 79 8.40 -2.35 -12.32
N PHE A 80 8.83 -3.43 -12.98
CA PHE A 80 10.06 -4.15 -12.66
C PHE A 80 11.33 -3.37 -13.02
N ILE A 81 11.38 -2.73 -14.20
CA ILE A 81 12.56 -1.97 -14.71
C ILE A 81 12.62 -0.53 -14.15
N ARG A 82 11.50 -0.03 -13.63
CA ARG A 82 11.37 1.35 -13.14
C ARG A 82 12.33 1.70 -11.99
N PRO A 83 12.61 0.82 -11.00
CA PRO A 83 13.58 1.11 -9.95
C PRO A 83 14.96 1.44 -10.51
N GLU A 84 15.46 0.63 -11.45
CA GLU A 84 16.77 0.79 -12.09
C GLU A 84 16.77 2.06 -12.95
N MET A 85 15.77 2.23 -13.82
CA MET A 85 15.64 3.43 -14.64
C MET A 85 15.62 4.71 -13.78
N ARG A 86 14.94 4.69 -12.63
CA ARG A 86 14.86 5.88 -11.78
C ARG A 86 16.11 6.08 -10.93
N GLN A 87 16.70 5.01 -10.40
CA GLN A 87 17.91 5.05 -9.60
C GLN A 87 19.11 5.58 -10.38
N TYR A 88 19.19 5.25 -11.68
CA TYR A 88 20.31 5.65 -12.52
C TYR A 88 20.07 6.90 -13.36
N PHE A 89 18.80 7.27 -13.66
CA PHE A 89 18.51 8.39 -14.55
C PHE A 89 17.66 9.53 -13.97
N ILE A 90 17.03 9.40 -12.79
CA ILE A 90 15.98 10.36 -12.37
C ILE A 90 16.03 10.80 -10.88
N GLU A 91 16.38 9.94 -9.90
CA GLU A 91 16.38 10.27 -8.44
C GLU A 91 14.99 10.69 -7.86
N GLY A 92 14.79 11.01 -6.56
CA GLY A 92 14.77 10.12 -5.38
C GLY A 92 13.35 9.77 -4.84
N ASP A 93 13.21 8.82 -3.91
CA ASP A 93 11.92 8.20 -3.48
C ASP A 93 10.89 9.13 -2.81
N ASN A 94 11.26 10.38 -2.50
CA ASN A 94 10.48 11.32 -1.68
C ASN A 94 9.72 12.41 -2.45
N GLU A 95 9.80 12.48 -3.78
CA GLU A 95 9.09 13.53 -4.53
C GLU A 95 7.57 13.30 -4.57
N ALA A 96 6.82 14.29 -4.05
CA ALA A 96 5.35 14.36 -4.06
C ALA A 96 4.86 14.93 -5.41
N ALA A 97 3.85 14.39 -6.10
CA ALA A 97 2.42 14.50 -5.73
C ALA A 97 1.53 13.56 -6.61
N PRO A 98 0.28 13.23 -6.20
CA PRO A 98 -0.42 13.59 -4.94
C PRO A 98 -0.14 12.65 -3.77
N PHE A 99 0.48 11.48 -4.00
CA PHE A 99 0.92 10.56 -2.96
C PHE A 99 2.32 10.05 -3.29
N SER A 100 3.18 9.92 -2.28
CA SER A 100 4.52 9.37 -2.46
C SER A 100 4.44 7.89 -2.86
N ARG A 101 5.50 7.37 -3.49
CA ARG A 101 5.56 5.94 -3.86
C ARG A 101 5.48 5.06 -2.62
N GLN A 102 6.12 5.47 -1.52
CA GLN A 102 6.02 4.75 -0.25
C GLN A 102 4.56 4.60 0.18
N GLN A 103 3.80 5.69 0.17
CA GLN A 103 2.38 5.67 0.54
C GLN A 103 1.57 4.72 -0.34
N ARG A 104 1.77 4.75 -1.66
CA ARG A 104 1.04 3.84 -2.57
C ARG A 104 1.47 2.38 -2.38
N SER A 105 2.76 2.13 -2.20
CA SER A 105 3.29 0.77 -2.00
C SER A 105 2.78 0.17 -0.68
N LEU A 106 2.73 0.99 0.37
CA LEU A 106 2.14 0.62 1.67
C LEU A 106 0.67 0.19 1.50
N VAL A 107 -0.12 0.97 0.77
CA VAL A 107 -1.53 0.64 0.48
C VAL A 107 -1.63 -0.70 -0.28
N TYR A 108 -0.80 -0.91 -1.30
CA TYR A 108 -0.81 -2.16 -2.07
C TYR A 108 -0.37 -3.38 -1.25
N GLN A 109 0.68 -3.26 -0.43
CA GLN A 109 1.16 -4.34 0.43
C GLN A 109 0.08 -4.73 1.44
N ARG A 110 -0.52 -3.75 2.12
CA ARG A 110 -1.63 -3.98 3.06
C ARG A 110 -2.83 -4.62 2.37
N ALA A 111 -3.20 -4.15 1.18
CA ALA A 111 -4.32 -4.73 0.42
C ALA A 111 -4.07 -6.19 -0.01
N LYS A 112 -2.81 -6.60 -0.15
CA LYS A 112 -2.41 -7.97 -0.50
C LYS A 112 -2.13 -8.86 0.72
N GLY A 113 -2.11 -8.30 1.94
CA GLY A 113 -1.68 -9.01 3.14
C GLY A 113 -0.17 -9.27 3.20
N ASP A 114 0.61 -8.58 2.35
CA ASP A 114 2.07 -8.66 2.35
C ASP A 114 2.65 -7.79 3.48
N SER A 115 3.85 -8.12 3.96
CA SER A 115 4.51 -7.33 5.01
C SER A 115 4.75 -5.89 4.54
N ASP A 116 4.25 -4.93 5.33
CA ASP A 116 4.40 -3.50 5.11
C ASP A 116 5.61 -2.90 5.85
N LYS A 117 6.38 -3.76 6.54
CA LYS A 117 7.53 -3.36 7.35
C LYS A 117 8.79 -3.30 6.50
N ARG A 118 9.42 -2.13 6.46
CA ARG A 118 10.79 -1.97 5.96
C ARG A 118 11.74 -1.91 7.16
N PRO A 119 12.56 -2.94 7.40
CA PRO A 119 13.56 -2.87 8.46
C PRO A 119 14.65 -1.88 8.03
N LEU A 120 14.99 -0.95 8.91
CA LEU A 120 16.10 0.02 8.87
C LEU A 120 15.84 1.39 8.21
N GLY A 121 16.18 2.43 8.98
CA GLY A 121 16.32 3.82 8.53
C GLY A 121 15.00 4.57 8.33
N THR A 122 15.02 5.87 8.62
CA THR A 122 13.99 6.77 8.12
C THR A 122 14.44 7.29 6.76
N GLN A 123 13.53 7.26 5.77
CA GLN A 123 13.74 7.98 4.51
C GLN A 123 13.18 9.40 4.58
N LEU A 124 12.53 9.78 5.69
CA LEU A 124 12.06 11.14 5.90
C LEU A 124 13.27 12.06 6.05
N ASP A 125 13.17 13.24 5.47
CA ASP A 125 14.13 14.31 5.72
C ASP A 125 13.92 14.83 7.15
N VAL A 126 14.78 14.37 8.04
CA VAL A 126 14.73 14.77 9.45
C VAL A 126 15.14 16.22 9.66
N HIS A 127 15.75 16.87 8.66
CA HIS A 127 16.14 18.28 8.72
C HIS A 127 15.15 19.21 8.01
N ALA A 128 14.08 18.66 7.44
CA ALA A 128 13.05 19.44 6.79
C ALA A 128 12.37 20.40 7.78
N GLU A 129 11.97 21.57 7.28
CA GLU A 129 11.20 22.53 8.06
C GLU A 129 9.88 21.89 8.54
N GLY A 130 9.62 21.96 9.85
CA GLY A 130 8.47 21.32 10.50
C GLY A 130 8.69 19.86 10.94
N TYR A 131 9.85 19.25 10.67
CA TYR A 131 10.22 17.98 11.28
C TYR A 131 10.72 18.21 12.70
N GLU A 132 9.94 17.80 13.71
CA GLU A 132 10.26 17.99 15.13
C GLU A 132 10.80 16.70 15.75
N TRP A 133 11.83 16.81 16.58
CA TRP A 133 12.29 15.72 17.43
C TRP A 133 12.59 16.21 18.84
N ILE A 134 12.47 15.32 19.81
CA ILE A 134 12.75 15.60 21.22
C ILE A 134 14.05 14.90 21.60
N ASN A 135 15.04 15.69 22.02
CA ASN A 135 16.29 15.17 22.58
C ASN A 135 16.16 15.00 24.10
N HIS A 136 16.81 13.97 24.64
CA HIS A 136 16.93 13.81 26.08
C HIS A 136 17.79 14.94 26.68
N SER A 137 17.32 15.55 27.78
CA SER A 137 18.12 16.54 28.51
C SER A 137 19.12 15.85 29.44
N LEU A 138 20.39 16.25 29.36
CA LEU A 138 21.44 15.82 30.30
C LEU A 138 21.39 16.58 31.64
N GLN A 139 20.60 17.65 31.72
CA GLN A 139 20.41 18.43 32.93
C GLN A 139 18.99 18.19 33.47
N PRO A 140 18.81 17.24 34.39
CA PRO A 140 17.51 16.98 34.98
C PRO A 140 17.07 18.18 35.84
N THR A 141 15.78 18.53 35.76
CA THR A 141 15.15 19.52 36.63
C THR A 141 14.34 18.82 37.73
N ARG A 142 14.08 19.52 38.83
CA ARG A 142 13.21 19.01 39.90
C ARG A 142 11.79 19.52 39.68
N LEU A 143 10.88 18.62 39.38
CA LEU A 143 9.46 18.91 39.27
C LEU A 143 8.83 18.85 40.68
N ALA A 144 7.92 19.78 40.98
CA ALA A 144 7.25 19.84 42.28
C ALA A 144 6.26 18.67 42.47
N SER A 145 5.67 18.20 41.37
CA SER A 145 4.76 17.07 41.33
C SER A 145 5.01 16.25 40.06
N HIS A 146 4.61 14.99 40.10
CA HIS A 146 4.56 14.06 38.97
C HIS A 146 3.11 13.80 38.52
N ASP A 147 2.13 14.44 39.18
CA ASP A 147 0.72 14.35 38.86
C ASP A 147 0.35 15.41 37.81
N PHE A 148 0.72 15.13 36.56
CA PHE A 148 0.44 16.00 35.44
C PHE A 148 -0.95 15.70 34.87
N ARG A 149 -1.93 16.47 35.33
CA ARG A 149 -3.33 16.32 34.94
C ARG A 149 -3.88 17.57 34.29
N VAL A 150 -4.87 17.36 33.43
CA VAL A 150 -5.60 18.42 32.74
C VAL A 150 -7.10 18.18 32.87
N THR A 151 -7.84 19.27 33.11
CA THR A 151 -9.30 19.25 33.10
C THR A 151 -9.81 19.13 31.67
N ILE A 152 -10.53 18.05 31.37
CA ILE A 152 -11.22 17.87 30.09
C ILE A 152 -12.68 18.26 30.27
N GLY A 153 -13.17 19.09 29.34
CA GLY A 153 -14.55 19.56 29.31
C GLY A 153 -14.93 20.48 30.48
N PRO A 154 -14.17 21.56 30.77
CA PRO A 154 -14.45 22.43 31.92
C PRO A 154 -15.85 23.07 31.90
N ASN A 155 -16.45 23.22 30.71
CA ASN A 155 -17.79 23.77 30.52
C ASN A 155 -18.86 22.68 30.27
N CYS A 156 -18.52 21.40 30.43
CA CYS A 156 -19.44 20.29 30.25
C CYS A 156 -20.16 19.95 31.57
N ALA A 157 -21.26 19.21 31.50
CA ALA A 157 -22.00 18.79 32.70
C ALA A 157 -21.17 17.88 33.63
N GLN A 158 -20.17 17.17 33.10
CA GLN A 158 -19.25 16.34 33.86
C GLN A 158 -17.81 16.57 33.37
N PRO A 159 -17.13 17.62 33.87
CA PRO A 159 -15.69 17.75 33.67
C PRO A 159 -14.95 16.62 34.40
N TYR A 160 -13.80 16.22 33.88
CA TYR A 160 -12.95 15.23 34.55
C TYR A 160 -11.47 15.56 34.39
N GLU A 161 -10.68 15.16 35.38
CA GLU A 161 -9.23 15.28 35.34
C GLU A 161 -8.64 14.05 34.66
N ALA A 162 -7.87 14.27 33.60
CA ALA A 162 -7.13 13.22 32.90
C ALA A 162 -5.64 13.41 33.10
N SER A 163 -4.91 12.33 33.32
CA SER A 163 -3.44 12.37 33.24
C SER A 163 -3.03 12.70 31.81
N ILE A 164 -1.93 13.43 31.61
CA ILE A 164 -1.32 13.59 30.29
C ILE A 164 -0.61 12.30 29.84
N PHE A 165 -0.34 11.38 30.77
CA PHE A 165 0.27 10.08 30.52
C PHE A 165 -0.79 8.97 30.59
N ASN A 166 -1.56 8.77 29.52
CA ASN A 166 -2.46 7.63 29.38
C ASN A 166 -1.86 6.57 28.43
N ILE A 167 -2.33 5.32 28.54
CA ILE A 167 -1.91 4.23 27.65
C ILE A 167 -2.84 4.20 26.43
N SER A 168 -2.28 4.36 25.24
CA SER A 168 -3.01 4.33 23.97
C SER A 168 -3.63 2.97 23.66
N ALA A 169 -4.67 2.98 22.81
CA ALA A 169 -5.37 1.80 22.31
C ALA A 169 -4.41 0.73 21.77
N MET A 170 -4.36 -0.42 22.44
CA MET A 170 -3.68 -1.61 21.93
C MET A 170 -4.58 -2.84 22.09
N SER A 171 -5.00 -3.42 20.97
CA SER A 171 -5.99 -4.49 20.98
C SER A 171 -5.49 -5.78 21.62
N PHE A 172 -6.36 -6.41 22.41
CA PHE A 172 -6.16 -7.78 22.85
C PHE A 172 -6.10 -8.72 21.63
N GLY A 173 -5.00 -9.47 21.50
CA GLY A 173 -4.66 -10.24 20.30
C GLY A 173 -3.33 -9.79 19.69
N ALA A 174 -3.04 -8.49 19.71
CA ALA A 174 -1.71 -7.95 19.40
C ALA A 174 -0.78 -8.02 20.64
N LEU A 175 -1.36 -7.90 21.84
CA LEU A 175 -0.65 -8.03 23.12
C LEU A 175 -1.08 -9.29 23.88
N SER A 176 -0.14 -9.85 24.64
CA SER A 176 -0.42 -10.99 25.53
C SER A 176 -1.28 -10.56 26.73
N GLY A 177 -2.00 -11.50 27.33
CA GLY A 177 -2.78 -11.23 28.55
C GLY A 177 -1.91 -10.75 29.72
N ALA A 178 -0.63 -11.15 29.78
CA ALA A 178 0.31 -10.67 30.79
C ALA A 178 0.68 -9.19 30.56
N ALA A 179 0.86 -8.77 29.30
CA ALA A 179 1.12 -7.38 28.95
C ALA A 179 -0.05 -6.48 29.34
N ILE A 180 -1.30 -6.89 29.05
CA ILE A 180 -2.49 -6.12 29.44
C ILE A 180 -2.58 -5.95 30.95
N ARG A 181 -2.38 -7.02 31.73
CA ARG A 181 -2.40 -6.93 33.20
C ARG A 181 -1.31 -6.01 33.74
N ALA A 182 -0.11 -6.03 33.14
CA ALA A 182 0.98 -5.15 33.53
C ALA A 182 0.65 -3.68 33.24
N LEU A 183 0.11 -3.39 32.05
CA LEU A 183 -0.32 -2.05 31.65
C LEU A 183 -1.42 -1.51 32.58
N ASN A 184 -2.45 -2.33 32.86
CA ASN A 184 -3.50 -1.97 33.82
C ASN A 184 -2.98 -1.78 35.23
N GLY A 185 -2.06 -2.62 35.69
CA GLY A 185 -1.42 -2.45 36.99
C GLY A 185 -0.64 -1.14 37.09
N GLY A 186 0.03 -0.74 36.00
CA GLY A 186 0.69 0.57 35.89
C GLY A 186 -0.32 1.71 35.92
N ALA A 187 -1.38 1.61 35.12
CA ALA A 187 -2.47 2.58 35.03
C ALA A 187 -3.17 2.80 36.38
N LEU A 188 -3.44 1.74 37.13
CA LEU A 188 -4.01 1.83 38.47
C LEU A 188 -3.05 2.52 39.44
N ARG A 189 -1.76 2.17 39.42
CA ARG A 189 -0.76 2.74 40.33
C ARG A 189 -0.49 4.22 40.05
N GLY A 190 -0.44 4.61 38.78
CA GLY A 190 -0.22 5.99 38.36
C GLY A 190 -1.51 6.80 38.23
N ASN A 191 -2.67 6.19 38.53
CA ASN A 191 -3.98 6.80 38.38
C ASN A 191 -4.14 7.44 36.99
N PHE A 192 -3.95 6.68 35.92
CA PHE A 192 -4.16 7.14 34.55
C PHE A 192 -4.99 6.13 33.75
N ALA A 193 -5.53 6.56 32.62
CA ALA A 193 -6.40 5.72 31.80
C ALA A 193 -5.59 4.75 30.95
N HIS A 194 -6.18 3.58 30.67
CA HIS A 194 -5.73 2.67 29.63
C HIS A 194 -6.87 2.48 28.64
N ASP A 195 -6.62 2.86 27.39
CA ASP A 195 -7.53 2.61 26.29
C ASP A 195 -7.41 1.16 25.83
N THR A 196 -8.52 0.43 25.89
CA THR A 196 -8.58 -1.01 25.55
C THR A 196 -8.45 -1.30 24.06
N GLY A 197 -8.55 -0.28 23.22
CA GLY A 197 -8.56 -0.39 21.77
C GLY A 197 -9.78 -1.14 21.21
N GLU A 198 -9.67 -1.53 19.94
CA GLU A 198 -10.79 -2.07 19.15
C GLU A 198 -11.32 -3.44 19.64
N GLY A 199 -10.55 -4.14 20.48
CA GLY A 199 -10.85 -5.50 20.96
C GLY A 199 -11.82 -5.58 22.13
N SER A 200 -12.38 -4.46 22.59
CA SER A 200 -13.20 -4.35 23.80
C SER A 200 -12.47 -4.79 25.09
N ILE A 201 -13.20 -4.80 26.21
CA ILE A 201 -12.68 -5.15 27.54
C ILE A 201 -12.62 -6.68 27.67
N SER A 202 -11.40 -7.23 27.60
CA SER A 202 -11.16 -8.66 27.86
C SER A 202 -11.10 -8.99 29.36
N VAL A 203 -11.10 -10.28 29.72
CA VAL A 203 -10.90 -10.73 31.12
C VAL A 203 -9.56 -10.30 31.71
N HIS A 204 -8.58 -9.98 30.87
CA HIS A 204 -7.27 -9.50 31.32
C HIS A 204 -7.26 -7.99 31.60
N HIS A 205 -8.31 -7.27 31.17
CA HIS A 205 -8.48 -5.86 31.49
C HIS A 205 -9.19 -5.63 32.84
N ARG A 206 -9.71 -6.69 33.47
CA ARG A 206 -10.37 -6.62 34.77
C ARG A 206 -9.39 -6.85 35.91
#